data_AF-A0A1Y5EJ33-F1
#
_entry.id   AF-A0A1Y5EJ33-F1
#
_cell.length_a   1.000
_cell.length_b   1.000
_cell.length_c   1.000
_cell.angle_alpha   90.00
_cell.angle_beta   90.00
_cell.angle_gamma   90.00
#
_symmetry.space_group_name_H-M   'P 1'
#
loop_
_entity.id
_entity.type
_entity.pdbx_description
1 polymer ?
#
loop_
_entity_poly.entity_id
_entity_poly.type
_entity_poly.pdbx_seq_one_letter_code
_entity_poly.pdbx_strand_id
1 'polypeptide(L)' 'MVEQDRHNQVSIVDIKMPFLSMVIFLVKLSIAAIPAFIIMSVVFTTLFAVFGGVLRTGFMY' A
#
# COMPACT_ATOMS: atom_id res chain seq x y z
N MET A 1 -4.73 -40.97 -3.65
CA MET A 1 -3.66 -40.40 -4.50
C MET A 1 -3.79 -38.89 -4.33
N VAL A 2 -2.96 -38.29 -3.47
CA VAL A 2 -3.00 -36.84 -3.21
C VAL A 2 -1.93 -36.20 -4.07
N GLU A 3 -2.35 -35.41 -5.04
CA GLU A 3 -1.47 -34.62 -5.89
C GLU A 3 -0.66 -33.65 -5.02
N GLN A 4 0.66 -33.88 -4.93
CA GLN A 4 1.59 -32.98 -4.24
C GLN A 4 1.94 -31.88 -5.24
N ASP A 5 1.19 -30.79 -5.19
CA ASP A 5 1.49 -29.56 -5.94
C ASP A 5 2.85 -29.02 -5.46
N ARG A 6 3.92 -29.39 -6.18
CA ARG A 6 5.31 -29.05 -5.82
C ARG A 6 5.58 -27.59 -6.10
N HIS A 7 5.02 -26.71 -5.27
CA HIS A 7 5.47 -25.33 -5.17
C HIS A 7 6.89 -25.33 -4.58
N ASN A 8 7.90 -25.15 -5.44
CA ASN A 8 9.27 -24.91 -5.02
C ASN A 8 9.34 -23.54 -4.31
N GLN A 9 9.08 -23.53 -2.99
CA GLN A 9 9.42 -22.38 -2.15
C GLN A 9 10.94 -22.26 -2.08
N VAL A 10 11.49 -21.34 -2.87
CA VAL A 10 12.90 -20.95 -2.80
C VAL A 10 13.00 -19.70 -1.95
N SER A 11 13.55 -19.85 -0.74
CA SER A 11 13.90 -18.70 0.10
C SER A 11 15.30 -18.21 -0.28
N ILE A 12 15.37 -17.03 -0.89
CA ILE A 12 16.64 -16.39 -1.23
C ILE A 12 17.06 -15.58 0.00
N VAL A 13 18.02 -16.11 0.75
CA VAL A 13 18.65 -15.43 1.88
C VAL A 13 19.98 -14.84 1.39
N ASP A 14 20.37 -13.65 1.88
CA ASP A 14 21.58 -12.90 1.47
C ASP A 14 21.59 -12.36 0.03
N ILE A 15 20.64 -11.47 -0.27
CA ILE A 15 20.69 -10.65 -1.49
C ILE A 15 21.74 -9.55 -1.32
N LYS A 16 22.85 -9.66 -2.05
CA LYS A 16 23.88 -8.60 -2.11
C LYS A 16 23.34 -7.39 -2.87
N MET A 17 22.57 -6.54 -2.19
CA MET A 17 22.07 -5.26 -2.69
C MET A 17 23.13 -4.17 -2.45
N PRO A 18 23.90 -3.74 -3.47
CA PRO A 18 24.81 -2.62 -3.30
C PRO A 18 24.03 -1.33 -3.01
N PHE A 19 24.68 -0.36 -2.38
CA PHE A 19 24.06 0.89 -1.94
C PHE A 19 23.24 1.58 -3.05
N LEU A 20 23.77 1.63 -4.28
CA LEU A 20 23.07 2.28 -5.40
C LEU A 20 21.77 1.57 -5.79
N SER A 21 21.74 0.24 -5.78
CA SER A 21 20.53 -0.54 -6.06
C SER A 21 19.45 -0.33 -5.00
N MET A 22 19.86 -0.22 -3.73
CA MET A 22 18.95 0.12 -2.63
C MET A 22 18.35 1.53 -2.80
N VAL A 23 19.18 2.52 -3.17
CA VAL A 23 18.70 3.89 -3.41
C VAL A 23 17.72 3.94 -4.56
N ILE A 24 18.01 3.29 -5.69
CA ILE A 24 17.10 3.24 -6.85
C ILE A 24 15.77 2.59 -6.47
N PHE A 25 15.80 1.53 -5.66
CA PHE A 25 14.59 0.90 -5.13
C PHE A 25 13.75 1.88 -4.29
N LEU A 26 14.38 2.58 -3.34
CA LEU A 26 13.69 3.57 -2.51
C LEU A 26 13.14 4.73 -3.35
N VAL A 27 13.86 5.20 -4.37
CA VAL A 27 13.37 6.22 -5.29
C VAL A 27 12.14 5.72 -6.07
N LYS A 28 12.16 4.48 -6.54
CA LYS A 28 11.00 3.87 -7.22
C LYS A 28 9.79 3.76 -6.29
N LEU A 29 9.99 3.36 -5.03
CA LEU A 29 8.92 3.33 -4.04
C LEU A 29 8.34 4.73 -3.79
N SER A 30 9.19 5.74 -3.64
CA SER A 30 8.76 7.12 -3.44
C SER A 30 7.96 7.66 -4.62
N ILE A 31 8.38 7.38 -5.86
CA ILE A 31 7.64 7.79 -7.06
C ILE A 31 6.30 7.04 -7.16
N ALA A 32 6.27 5.75 -6.81
CA ALA A 32 5.04 4.96 -6.78
C ALA A 32 4.04 5.45 -5.72
N ALA A 33 4.50 6.11 -4.65
CA ALA A 33 3.63 6.69 -3.64
C ALA A 33 2.77 7.85 -4.17
N ILE A 34 3.21 8.56 -5.23
CA ILE A 34 2.48 9.70 -5.82
C ILE A 34 1.11 9.26 -6.40
N PRO A 35 1.02 8.27 -7.30
CA PRO A 35 -0.27 7.77 -7.77
C PRO A 35 -1.09 7.12 -6.66
N ALA A 36 -0.45 6.46 -5.68
CA ALA A 36 -1.16 5.95 -4.50
C ALA A 36 -1.81 7.08 -3.69
N PHE A 37 -1.16 8.24 -3.57
CA PHE A 37 -1.69 9.41 -2.87
C PHE A 37 -2.97 9.95 -3.52
N ILE A 38 -3.06 9.93 -4.85
CA ILE A 38 -4.27 10.35 -5.57
C ILE A 38 -5.44 9.45 -5.18
N ILE A 39 -5.24 8.13 -5.19
CA ILE A 39 -6.29 7.17 -4.79
C ILE A 39 -6.64 7.35 -3.31
N MET A 40 -5.63 7.48 -2.44
CA MET A 40 -5.83 7.73 -1.02
C MET A 40 -6.62 9.02 -0.77
N SER A 41 -6.40 10.09 -1.53
CA SER A 41 -7.14 11.35 -1.38
C SER A 41 -8.65 11.19 -1.59
N VAL A 42 -9.06 10.35 -2.55
CA VAL A 42 -10.47 10.04 -2.81
C VAL A 42 -11.06 9.27 -1.63
N VAL A 43 -10.36 8.24 -1.16
CA VAL A 43 -10.78 7.43 0.00
C VAL A 43 -10.93 8.30 1.24
N PHE A 44 -9.95 9.15 1.55
CA PHE A 44 -10.01 10.06 2.68
C PHE A 44 -11.16 11.07 2.53
N THR A 45 -11.36 11.64 1.35
CA THR A 45 -12.47 12.58 1.12
C THR A 45 -13.82 11.90 1.36
N THR A 46 -14.01 10.67 0.88
CA THR A 46 -15.23 9.89 1.15
C THR A 46 -15.40 9.60 2.63
N LEU A 47 -14.34 9.18 3.32
CA LEU A 47 -14.37 8.94 4.76
C LEU A 47 -14.76 10.22 5.51
N PHE A 48 -14.07 11.34 5.29
CA PHE A 48 -14.38 12.60 5.95
C PHE A 48 -15.75 13.16 5.59
N ALA A 49 -16.24 12.95 4.37
CA ALA A 49 -17.60 13.35 4.00
C ALA A 49 -18.65 12.56 4.78
N VAL A 50 -18.47 11.25 4.93
CA VAL A 50 -19.39 10.40 5.70
C VAL A 50 -19.30 10.71 7.19
N PHE A 51 -18.11 10.65 7.76
CA PHE A 51 -17.90 10.93 9.19
C PHE A 51 -18.28 12.37 9.54
N GLY A 52 -17.83 13.35 8.76
CA GLY A 52 -18.15 14.77 8.98
C GLY A 52 -19.62 15.09 8.76
N GLY A 53 -20.27 14.49 7.77
CA GLY A 53 -21.71 14.62 7.53
C GLY A 53 -22.53 14.04 8.68
N VAL A 54 -22.22 12.82 9.11
CA VAL A 54 -22.90 12.15 10.24
C VAL A 54 -22.67 12.91 11.55
N LEU A 55 -21.44 13.36 11.83
CA LEU A 55 -21.14 14.17 13.02
C LEU A 55 -21.89 15.50 13.01
N ARG A 56 -22.00 16.16 11.85
CA ARG A 56 -22.72 17.43 11.71
C ARG A 56 -24.23 17.27 11.84
N THR A 57 -24.81 16.25 11.22
CA THR A 57 -26.24 15.94 11.35
C THR A 57 -26.58 15.51 12.77
N GLY A 58 -25.76 14.66 13.41
CA GLY A 58 -25.98 14.21 14.78
C GLY A 58 -25.79 15.29 15.85
N PHE A 59 -25.02 16.36 15.57
CA PHE A 59 -24.88 17.51 16.47
C PHE A 59 -25.96 18.59 16.25
N MET A 60 -26.66 18.54 15.12
CA MET A 60 -27.76 19.46 14.78
C MET A 60 -29.15 18.99 15.29
N TYR A 61 -29.22 17.80 15.89
CA TYR A 61 -30.36 17.31 16.67
C TYR A 61 -29.97 17.26 18.16
#